data_AF-A0A5M5C7R1-F1
#
_entry.id   AF-A0A5M5C7R1-F1
#
_cell.length_a   1.000
_cell.length_b   1.000
_cell.length_c   1.000
_cell.angle_alpha   90.00
_cell.angle_beta   90.00
_cell.angle_gamma   90.00
#
_symmetry.space_group_name_H-M   'P 1'
#
loop_
_entity.id
_entity.type
_entity.pdbx_description
1 polymer ?
#
loop_
_entity_poly.entity_id
_entity_poly.type
_entity_poly.pdbx_seq_one_letter_code
_entity_poly.pdbx_strand_id
1 'polypeptide(L)'
;MNTLKKLQFYMGKRKVLMPIALTLSGLSGLLSLMPFIFIWLIVRSLLLTGSVASGIPINVYAWWAVGTAVAGLVIYFAGLMLLHLAAFRVETNMRRTAMRKIMQMPLGFFDRNTSGQMRKIIDENASETHTFVAHLLPDLAGSFIAPLSVIILIFVFNWQLGLACLIPLTAAVFIMTRMNTTAQKAFQNEYLGAQEHMSSEAVEYVRGISVVKVFQQTIFSFKRFYDSIIAYRDLVTKYTLGWQKPMSLYTVAINSFAF
;
A
#
# COMPACT_ATOMS: atom_id res chain seq x y z
N MET A 1 14.76 -0.23 13.04
CA MET A 1 15.07 1.21 13.24
C MET A 1 16.30 1.72 12.45
N ASN A 2 17.28 0.89 12.08
CA ASN A 2 18.48 1.38 11.35
C ASN A 2 18.25 1.76 9.88
N THR A 3 17.24 1.20 9.22
CA THR A 3 16.91 1.45 7.80
C THR A 3 16.32 2.84 7.59
N LEU A 4 15.39 3.27 8.45
CA LEU A 4 14.77 4.60 8.37
C LEU A 4 15.79 5.74 8.58
N LYS A 5 16.75 5.54 9.52
CA LYS A 5 17.87 6.47 9.71
C LYS A 5 18.76 6.57 8.45
N LYS A 6 18.99 5.47 7.74
CA LYS A 6 19.72 5.49 6.46
C LYS A 6 18.95 6.25 5.37
N LEU A 7 17.63 6.09 5.28
CA LEU A 7 16.81 6.87 4.34
C LEU A 7 16.83 8.37 4.68
N GLN A 8 16.74 8.72 5.96
CA GLN A 8 16.85 10.11 6.42
C GLN A 8 18.20 10.75 6.08
N PHE A 9 19.29 9.98 6.05
CA PHE A 9 20.58 10.46 5.57
C PHE A 9 20.51 10.89 4.09
N TYR A 10 19.91 10.07 3.22
CA TYR A 10 19.73 10.39 1.80
C TYR A 10 18.72 11.52 1.54
N MET A 11 17.78 11.77 2.46
CA MET A 11 16.89 12.95 2.41
C MET A 11 17.63 14.27 2.61
N GLY A 12 18.76 14.27 3.32
CA GLY A 12 19.52 15.47 3.65
C GLY A 12 18.69 16.52 4.37
N LYS A 13 18.72 17.78 3.89
CA LYS A 13 17.98 18.91 4.47
C LYS A 13 16.45 18.76 4.39
N ARG A 14 15.92 17.92 3.50
CA ARG A 14 14.48 17.69 3.32
C ARG A 14 13.87 16.68 4.30
N LYS A 15 14.66 16.14 5.24
CA LYS A 15 14.17 15.20 6.28
C LYS A 15 13.04 15.78 7.15
N VAL A 16 12.98 17.10 7.29
CA VAL A 16 11.94 17.83 8.05
C VAL A 16 10.58 17.78 7.36
N LEU A 17 10.55 17.56 6.04
CA LEU A 17 9.30 17.47 5.28
C LEU A 17 8.48 16.23 5.65
N MET A 18 9.15 15.13 6.05
CA MET A 18 8.48 13.89 6.43
C MET A 18 7.54 14.08 7.63
N PRO A 19 8.00 14.51 8.83
CA PRO A 19 7.09 14.68 9.97
C PRO A 19 6.00 15.74 9.70
N ILE A 20 6.33 16.83 8.99
CA ILE A 20 5.33 17.85 8.60
C ILE A 20 4.23 17.22 7.75
N ALA A 21 4.60 16.46 6.73
CA ALA A 21 3.63 15.83 5.85
C ALA A 21 2.78 14.76 6.56
N LEU A 22 3.38 13.98 7.48
CA LEU A 22 2.60 13.04 8.31
C LEU A 22 1.58 13.79 9.18
N THR A 23 1.96 14.91 9.80
CA THR A 23 1.01 15.71 10.59
C THR A 23 -0.08 16.32 9.72
N LEU A 24 0.26 16.78 8.51
CA LEU A 24 -0.71 17.29 7.53
C LEU A 24 -1.69 16.20 7.11
N SER A 25 -1.20 14.98 6.83
CA SER A 25 -2.03 13.84 6.47
C SER A 25 -2.97 13.43 7.60
N GLY A 26 -2.49 13.47 8.85
CA GLY A 26 -3.35 13.22 10.02
C GLY A 26 -4.44 14.29 10.17
N LEU A 27 -4.06 15.55 10.01
CA LEU A 27 -5.00 16.68 10.07
C LEU A 27 -6.04 16.61 8.95
N SER A 28 -5.64 16.31 7.72
CA SER A 28 -6.60 16.13 6.61
C SER A 28 -7.57 14.98 6.88
N GLY A 29 -7.09 13.90 7.52
CA GLY A 29 -7.94 12.79 7.96
C GLY A 29 -9.04 13.26 8.93
N LEU A 30 -8.70 14.06 9.93
CA LEU A 30 -9.68 14.63 10.87
C LEU A 30 -10.65 15.60 10.19
N LEU A 31 -10.15 16.47 9.31
CA LEU A 31 -10.99 17.41 8.55
C LEU A 31 -11.95 16.68 7.62
N SER A 32 -11.56 15.53 7.07
CA SER A 32 -12.44 14.72 6.22
C SER A 32 -13.63 14.13 6.99
N LEU A 33 -13.57 14.07 8.32
CA LEU A 33 -14.68 13.62 9.16
C LEU A 33 -15.68 14.73 9.51
N MET A 34 -15.25 16.00 9.46
CA MET A 34 -16.10 17.15 9.81
C MET A 34 -17.37 17.27 8.95
N PRO A 35 -17.34 17.03 7.63
CA PRO A 35 -18.56 17.03 6.80
C PRO A 35 -19.64 16.09 7.32
N PHE A 36 -19.30 14.89 7.82
CA PHE A 36 -20.27 13.95 8.36
C PHE A 36 -20.97 14.49 9.61
N ILE A 37 -20.23 15.20 10.48
CA ILE A 37 -20.79 15.85 11.67
C ILE A 37 -21.74 16.99 11.26
N PHE A 38 -21.36 17.81 10.27
CA PHE A 38 -22.22 18.89 9.79
C PHE A 38 -23.48 18.35 9.11
N ILE A 39 -23.38 17.27 8.32
CA ILE A 39 -24.56 16.60 7.75
C ILE A 39 -25.47 16.09 8.86
N TRP A 40 -24.93 15.47 9.91
CA TRP A 40 -25.71 15.05 11.07
C TRP A 40 -26.40 16.23 11.78
N LEU A 41 -25.71 17.37 11.96
CA LEU A 41 -26.30 18.58 12.55
C LEU A 41 -27.46 19.12 11.69
N ILE A 42 -27.31 19.10 10.36
CA ILE A 42 -28.37 19.50 9.43
C ILE A 42 -29.58 18.58 9.58
N VAL A 43 -29.38 17.26 9.53
CA VAL A 43 -30.47 16.28 9.69
C VAL A 43 -31.16 16.44 11.05
N ARG A 44 -30.38 16.60 12.13
CA ARG A 44 -30.90 16.84 13.48
C ARG A 44 -31.74 18.12 13.56
N SER A 45 -31.28 19.21 12.95
CA SER A 45 -32.00 20.49 12.94
C SER A 45 -33.33 20.42 12.18
N LEU A 46 -33.37 19.64 11.08
CA LEU A 46 -34.59 19.42 10.30
C LEU A 46 -35.62 18.56 11.06
N LEU A 47 -35.15 17.50 11.73
CA LEU A 47 -36.03 16.54 12.41
C LEU A 47 -36.56 17.03 13.76
N LEU A 48 -35.76 17.74 14.55
CA LEU A 48 -36.16 18.14 15.92
C LEU A 48 -36.94 19.45 15.98
N THR A 49 -36.71 20.37 15.05
CA THR A 49 -37.22 21.74 15.20
C THR A 49 -38.46 22.01 14.33
N GLY A 50 -38.72 21.23 13.26
CA GLY A 50 -39.89 21.39 12.38
C GLY A 50 -40.05 22.76 11.69
N SER A 51 -39.19 23.71 12.03
CA SER A 51 -39.14 25.11 11.60
C SER A 51 -37.72 25.63 11.85
N VAL A 52 -37.24 26.52 10.98
CA VAL A 52 -35.89 27.14 11.00
C VAL A 52 -35.82 28.21 12.11
N ALA A 53 -36.18 27.87 13.35
CA ALA A 53 -36.21 28.84 14.43
C ALA A 53 -35.47 28.34 15.66
N SER A 54 -34.41 29.10 16.01
CA SER A 54 -33.52 29.02 17.19
C SER A 54 -32.23 28.19 17.09
N GLY A 55 -31.48 28.31 15.98
CA GLY A 55 -30.10 27.82 15.89
C GLY A 55 -29.31 28.44 14.73
N ILE A 56 -28.03 28.05 14.56
CA ILE A 56 -27.22 28.40 13.38
C ILE A 56 -27.98 27.93 12.12
N PRO A 57 -28.13 28.76 11.08
CA PRO A 57 -28.90 28.41 9.89
C PRO A 57 -28.27 27.23 9.13
N ILE A 58 -29.12 26.36 8.56
CA ILE A 58 -28.73 25.16 7.81
C ILE A 58 -27.69 25.48 6.71
N ASN A 59 -27.86 26.61 6.03
CA ASN A 59 -26.95 27.07 4.99
C ASN A 59 -25.51 27.26 5.50
N VAL A 60 -25.33 27.68 6.76
CA VAL A 60 -23.99 27.86 7.35
C VAL A 60 -23.34 26.50 7.59
N TYR A 61 -24.06 25.50 8.09
CA TYR A 61 -23.54 24.14 8.22
C TYR A 61 -23.19 23.53 6.86
N ALA A 62 -23.99 23.79 5.82
CA ALA A 62 -23.69 23.34 4.46
C ALA A 62 -22.39 23.96 3.93
N TRP A 63 -22.20 25.28 4.09
CA TRP A 63 -20.96 25.95 3.71
C TRP A 63 -19.75 25.48 4.53
N TRP A 64 -19.91 25.18 5.82
CA TRP A 64 -18.84 24.61 6.65
C TRP A 64 -18.49 23.17 6.24
N ALA A 65 -19.47 22.37 5.82
CA ALA A 65 -19.21 21.04 5.28
C ALA A 65 -18.39 21.10 4.00
N VAL A 66 -18.76 21.98 3.06
CA VAL A 66 -17.98 22.21 1.84
C VAL A 66 -16.60 22.76 2.18
N GLY A 67 -16.52 23.77 3.06
CA GLY A 67 -15.26 24.41 3.45
C GLY A 67 -14.28 23.44 4.08
N THR A 68 -14.74 22.58 5.00
CA THR A 68 -13.88 21.57 5.64
C THR A 68 -13.49 20.43 4.71
N ALA A 69 -14.38 20.02 3.79
CA ALA A 69 -14.05 19.03 2.76
C ALA A 69 -12.96 19.56 1.80
N VAL A 70 -13.11 20.79 1.30
CA VAL A 70 -12.12 21.42 0.41
C VAL A 70 -10.80 21.66 1.16
N ALA A 71 -10.86 22.16 2.39
CA ALA A 71 -9.66 22.35 3.22
C ALA A 71 -8.93 21.01 3.46
N GLY A 72 -9.68 19.95 3.78
CA GLY A 72 -9.13 18.61 3.95
C GLY A 72 -8.42 18.11 2.69
N LEU A 73 -9.03 18.30 1.52
CA LEU A 73 -8.42 17.94 0.23
C LEU A 73 -7.12 18.72 -0.04
N VAL A 74 -7.13 20.03 0.18
CA VAL A 74 -5.95 20.89 -0.04
C VAL A 74 -4.80 20.50 0.90
N ILE A 75 -5.11 20.25 2.18
CA ILE A 75 -4.13 19.82 3.20
C ILE A 75 -3.56 18.44 2.84
N TYR A 76 -4.41 17.50 2.41
CA TYR A 76 -3.98 16.18 1.95
C TYR A 76 -3.02 16.31 0.76
N PHE A 77 -3.41 17.08 -0.26
CA PHE A 77 -2.60 17.28 -1.45
C PHE A 77 -1.25 17.95 -1.12
N ALA A 78 -1.25 18.95 -0.24
CA ALA A 78 -0.03 19.60 0.23
C ALA A 78 0.90 18.60 0.94
N GLY A 79 0.36 17.75 1.84
CA GLY A 79 1.13 16.72 2.52
C GLY A 79 1.74 15.71 1.55
N LEU A 80 0.96 15.25 0.57
CA LEU A 80 1.40 14.34 -0.47
C LEU A 80 2.55 14.94 -1.31
N MET A 81 2.42 16.20 -1.72
CA MET A 81 3.46 16.90 -2.48
C MET A 81 4.78 17.01 -1.70
N LEU A 82 4.72 17.32 -0.39
CA LEU A 82 5.91 17.38 0.46
C LEU A 82 6.64 16.02 0.54
N LEU A 83 5.89 14.91 0.60
CA LEU A 83 6.48 13.57 0.63
C LEU A 83 7.09 13.18 -0.71
N HIS A 84 6.44 13.50 -1.84
CA HIS A 84 7.05 13.31 -3.15
C HIS A 84 8.35 14.11 -3.31
N LEU A 85 8.39 15.36 -2.86
CA LEU A 85 9.59 16.19 -2.90
C LEU A 85 10.75 15.61 -2.04
N ALA A 86 10.42 14.95 -0.93
CA ALA A 86 11.41 14.25 -0.11
C ALA A 86 11.86 12.93 -0.77
N ALA A 87 10.92 12.16 -1.32
CA ALA A 87 11.15 10.88 -1.98
C ALA A 87 12.03 11.00 -3.22
N PHE A 88 11.73 11.93 -4.13
CA PHE A 88 12.56 12.20 -5.32
C PHE A 88 13.99 12.57 -4.93
N ARG A 89 14.16 13.28 -3.81
CA ARG A 89 15.49 13.66 -3.32
C ARG A 89 16.27 12.44 -2.84
N VAL A 90 15.62 11.51 -2.15
CA VAL A 90 16.22 10.23 -1.71
C VAL A 90 16.64 9.43 -2.93
N GLU A 91 15.73 9.20 -3.87
CA GLU A 91 15.97 8.42 -5.09
C GLU A 91 17.17 8.99 -5.88
N THR A 92 17.16 10.30 -6.14
CA THR A 92 18.24 10.98 -6.87
C THR A 92 19.59 10.88 -6.13
N ASN A 93 19.59 11.08 -4.82
CA ASN A 93 20.82 11.02 -4.02
C ASN A 93 21.36 9.59 -3.92
N MET A 94 20.49 8.59 -3.82
CA MET A 94 20.89 7.18 -3.84
C MET A 94 21.52 6.82 -5.18
N ARG A 95 20.87 7.15 -6.31
CA ARG A 95 21.43 6.94 -7.65
C ARG A 95 22.79 7.63 -7.83
N ARG A 96 22.90 8.91 -7.44
CA ARG A 96 24.15 9.67 -7.56
C ARG A 96 25.27 9.11 -6.68
N THR A 97 24.94 8.57 -5.51
CA THR A 97 25.94 7.98 -4.59
C THR A 97 26.38 6.61 -5.09
N ALA A 98 25.43 5.78 -5.56
CA ALA A 98 25.73 4.48 -6.15
C ALA A 98 26.61 4.63 -7.40
N MET A 99 26.26 5.55 -8.32
CA MET A 99 27.05 5.80 -9.53
C MET A 99 28.47 6.29 -9.21
N ARG A 100 28.63 7.21 -8.26
CA ARG A 100 29.97 7.63 -7.80
C ARG A 100 30.79 6.47 -7.25
N LYS A 101 30.16 5.55 -6.52
CA LYS A 101 30.86 4.40 -5.96
C LYS A 101 31.26 3.40 -7.03
N ILE A 102 30.39 3.14 -8.01
CA ILE A 102 30.65 2.22 -9.12
C ILE A 102 31.80 2.71 -10.00
N MET A 103 31.86 4.01 -10.31
CA MET A 103 32.98 4.59 -11.08
C MET A 103 34.35 4.45 -10.38
N GLN A 104 34.38 4.14 -9.09
CA GLN A 104 35.60 3.97 -8.30
C GLN A 104 35.91 2.49 -8.00
N MET A 105 35.12 1.54 -8.52
CA MET A 105 35.35 0.12 -8.28
C MET A 105 36.43 -0.46 -9.20
N PRO A 106 37.21 -1.45 -8.72
CA PRO A 106 38.22 -2.10 -9.54
C PRO A 106 37.58 -2.91 -10.69
N LEU A 107 38.31 -3.10 -11.78
CA LEU A 107 37.82 -3.85 -12.96
C LEU A 107 37.29 -5.25 -12.61
N GLY A 108 37.94 -5.96 -11.69
CA GLY A 108 37.50 -7.28 -11.22
C GLY A 108 36.12 -7.30 -10.53
N PHE A 109 35.58 -6.15 -10.13
CA PHE A 109 34.18 -6.05 -9.70
C PHE A 109 33.22 -6.24 -10.88
N PHE A 110 33.53 -5.65 -12.03
CA PHE A 110 32.70 -5.70 -13.23
C PHE A 110 32.72 -7.08 -13.91
N ASP A 111 33.81 -7.83 -13.76
CA ASP A 111 33.89 -9.22 -14.23
C ASP A 111 32.94 -10.16 -13.46
N ARG A 112 32.61 -9.81 -12.20
CA ARG A 112 31.77 -10.62 -11.31
C ARG A 112 30.32 -10.16 -11.24
N ASN A 113 30.00 -8.96 -11.73
CA ASN A 113 28.68 -8.34 -11.61
C ASN A 113 28.19 -7.88 -12.98
N THR A 114 27.05 -8.42 -13.43
CA THR A 114 26.50 -8.07 -14.74
C THR A 114 25.97 -6.64 -14.77
N SER A 115 26.01 -6.01 -15.95
CA SER A 115 25.44 -4.67 -16.17
C SER A 115 23.95 -4.61 -15.83
N GLY A 116 23.20 -5.67 -16.10
CA GLY A 116 21.79 -5.80 -15.74
C GLY A 116 21.56 -5.80 -14.23
N GLN A 117 22.34 -6.58 -13.47
CA GLN A 117 22.26 -6.62 -12.00
C GLN A 117 22.62 -5.27 -11.38
N MET A 118 23.65 -4.59 -11.89
CA MET A 118 24.01 -3.25 -11.45
C MET A 118 22.90 -2.24 -11.76
N ARG A 119 22.35 -2.25 -12.97
CA ARG A 119 21.23 -1.38 -13.35
C ARG A 119 20.04 -1.58 -12.43
N LYS A 120 19.65 -2.83 -12.17
CA LYS A 120 18.57 -3.17 -11.24
C LYS A 120 18.80 -2.56 -9.85
N ILE A 121 19.98 -2.75 -9.28
CA ILE A 121 20.29 -2.24 -7.93
C ILE A 121 20.27 -0.70 -7.89
N ILE A 122 20.77 -0.02 -8.92
CA ILE A 122 20.87 1.44 -8.90
C ILE A 122 19.54 2.10 -9.28
N ASP A 123 18.83 1.54 -10.24
CA ASP A 123 17.65 2.16 -10.84
C ASP A 123 16.36 1.69 -10.16
N GLU A 124 16.10 0.38 -10.18
CA GLU A 124 14.87 -0.23 -9.65
C GLU A 124 14.82 -0.09 -8.13
N ASN A 125 15.86 -0.53 -7.40
CA ASN A 125 15.81 -0.46 -5.94
C ASN A 125 15.79 0.98 -5.42
N ALA A 126 16.38 1.95 -6.14
CA ALA A 126 16.26 3.36 -5.77
C ALA A 126 14.84 3.87 -5.98
N SER A 127 14.18 3.48 -7.08
CA SER A 127 12.77 3.78 -7.33
C SER A 127 11.86 3.17 -6.26
N GLU A 128 12.13 1.93 -5.82
CA GLU A 128 11.36 1.32 -4.72
C GLU A 128 11.44 2.13 -3.43
N THR A 129 12.60 2.75 -3.13
CA THR A 129 12.69 3.64 -1.95
C THR A 129 11.85 4.91 -2.08
N HIS A 130 11.64 5.41 -3.30
CA HIS A 130 10.72 6.51 -3.54
C HIS A 130 9.30 6.09 -3.18
N THR A 131 8.83 4.96 -3.72
CA THR A 131 7.48 4.43 -3.44
C THR A 131 7.26 4.22 -1.94
N PHE A 132 8.26 3.67 -1.25
CA PHE A 132 8.20 3.49 0.20
C PHE A 132 8.02 4.81 0.96
N VAL A 133 8.77 5.85 0.59
CA VAL A 133 8.72 7.16 1.26
C VAL A 133 7.47 7.97 0.89
N ALA A 134 7.11 7.99 -0.39
CA ALA A 134 6.04 8.82 -0.93
C ALA A 134 4.64 8.28 -0.65
N HIS A 135 4.49 6.95 -0.59
CA HIS A 135 3.17 6.30 -0.48
C HIS A 135 3.09 5.42 0.77
N LEU A 136 4.04 4.51 0.98
CA LEU A 136 3.87 3.50 2.04
C LEU A 136 3.88 4.10 3.46
N LEU A 137 4.76 5.07 3.72
CA LEU A 137 4.80 5.77 5.02
C LEU A 137 3.54 6.59 5.32
N PRO A 138 3.06 7.49 4.44
CA PRO A 138 1.81 8.22 4.68
C PRO A 138 0.59 7.30 4.69
N ASP A 139 0.52 6.28 3.82
CA ASP A 139 -0.60 5.33 3.79
C ASP A 139 -0.69 4.57 5.11
N LEU A 140 0.45 4.18 5.68
CA LEU A 140 0.48 3.55 7.01
C LEU A 140 -0.09 4.48 8.08
N ALA A 141 0.29 5.77 8.07
CA ALA A 141 -0.26 6.75 9.01
C ALA A 141 -1.78 6.92 8.83
N GLY A 142 -2.24 7.07 7.58
CA GLY A 142 -3.67 7.18 7.25
C GLY A 142 -4.46 5.92 7.63
N SER A 143 -3.88 4.74 7.44
CA SER A 143 -4.50 3.45 7.76
C SER A 143 -4.76 3.24 9.25
N PHE A 144 -4.05 3.94 10.14
CA PHE A 144 -4.35 3.95 11.57
C PHE A 144 -5.24 5.12 11.96
N ILE A 145 -4.95 6.32 11.47
CA ILE A 145 -5.64 7.54 11.90
C ILE A 145 -7.11 7.51 11.46
N ALA A 146 -7.42 7.14 10.22
CA ALA A 146 -8.78 7.20 9.71
C ALA A 146 -9.73 6.21 10.42
N PRO A 147 -9.44 4.90 10.53
CA PRO A 147 -10.31 3.98 11.26
C PRO A 147 -10.43 4.33 12.74
N LEU A 148 -9.32 4.72 13.39
CA LEU A 148 -9.36 5.11 14.81
C LEU A 148 -10.23 6.34 15.04
N SER A 149 -10.14 7.34 14.16
CA SER A 149 -10.95 8.55 14.25
C SER A 149 -12.44 8.27 14.07
N VAL A 150 -12.80 7.36 13.14
CA VAL A 150 -14.19 6.91 12.95
C VAL A 150 -14.70 6.16 14.18
N ILE A 151 -13.91 5.24 14.74
CA ILE A 151 -14.29 4.51 15.96
C ILE A 151 -14.54 5.49 17.11
N ILE A 152 -13.61 6.42 17.35
CA ILE A 152 -13.78 7.46 18.39
C ILE A 152 -15.06 8.26 18.15
N LEU A 153 -15.32 8.65 16.91
CA LEU A 153 -16.51 9.40 16.54
C LEU A 153 -17.78 8.60 16.87
N ILE A 154 -17.90 7.34 16.44
CA ILE A 154 -19.08 6.51 16.75
C ILE A 154 -19.28 6.37 18.26
N PHE A 155 -18.21 6.11 19.02
CA PHE A 155 -18.29 5.98 20.49
C PHE A 155 -18.74 7.26 21.20
N VAL A 156 -18.30 8.43 20.72
CA VAL A 156 -18.71 9.73 21.28
C VAL A 156 -20.19 10.00 21.03
N PHE A 157 -20.72 9.59 19.86
CA PHE A 157 -22.14 9.78 19.53
C PHE A 157 -23.04 8.74 20.20
N ASN A 158 -22.66 7.46 20.16
CA ASN A 158 -23.40 6.36 20.76
C ASN A 158 -22.48 5.17 21.04
N TRP A 159 -22.16 4.95 22.31
CA TRP A 159 -21.25 3.88 22.72
C TRP A 159 -21.81 2.47 22.49
N GLN A 160 -23.14 2.29 22.52
CA GLN A 160 -23.77 0.99 22.22
C GLN A 160 -23.60 0.61 20.74
N LEU A 161 -23.81 1.56 19.83
CA LEU A 161 -23.52 1.38 18.40
C LEU A 161 -22.02 1.16 18.17
N GLY A 162 -21.17 1.91 18.88
CA GLY A 162 -19.72 1.72 18.86
C GLY A 162 -19.31 0.29 19.20
N LEU A 163 -19.86 -0.29 20.27
CA LEU A 163 -19.62 -1.69 20.65
C LEU A 163 -20.17 -2.68 19.62
N ALA A 164 -21.38 -2.45 19.10
CA ALA A 164 -21.97 -3.32 18.08
C ALA A 164 -21.08 -3.38 16.82
N CYS A 165 -20.56 -2.23 16.39
CA CYS A 165 -19.62 -2.09 15.30
C CYS A 165 -18.28 -2.83 15.53
N LEU A 166 -17.78 -2.89 16.76
CA LEU A 166 -16.52 -3.59 17.05
C LEU A 166 -16.60 -5.11 16.82
N ILE A 167 -17.79 -5.72 16.85
CA ILE A 167 -17.97 -7.17 16.66
C ILE A 167 -17.49 -7.62 15.25
N PRO A 168 -18.05 -7.11 14.13
CA PRO A 168 -17.57 -7.48 12.80
C PRO A 168 -16.10 -7.12 12.56
N LEU A 169 -15.63 -5.98 13.10
CA LEU A 169 -14.24 -5.54 12.98
C LEU A 169 -13.27 -6.52 13.66
N THR A 170 -13.55 -6.91 14.91
CA THR A 170 -12.71 -7.85 15.65
C THR A 170 -12.76 -9.24 15.03
N ALA A 171 -13.91 -9.68 14.53
CA ALA A 171 -14.04 -10.93 13.77
C ALA A 171 -13.19 -10.90 12.49
N ALA A 172 -13.21 -9.80 11.73
CA ALA A 172 -12.41 -9.66 10.51
C ALA A 172 -10.89 -9.70 10.82
N VAL A 173 -10.44 -8.99 11.85
CA VAL A 173 -9.04 -9.02 12.31
C VAL A 173 -8.65 -10.42 12.79
N PHE A 174 -9.53 -11.10 13.51
CA PHE A 174 -9.30 -12.47 13.97
C PHE A 174 -9.17 -13.45 12.80
N ILE A 175 -10.07 -13.40 11.81
CA ILE A 175 -10.00 -14.25 10.62
C ILE A 175 -8.68 -13.99 9.88
N MET A 176 -8.32 -12.72 9.66
CA MET A 176 -7.10 -12.36 8.94
C MET A 176 -5.83 -12.81 9.67
N THR A 177 -5.78 -12.70 11.00
CA THR A 177 -4.63 -13.21 11.78
C THR A 177 -4.52 -14.73 11.73
N ARG A 178 -5.65 -15.45 11.74
CA ARG A 178 -5.70 -16.91 11.58
C ARG A 178 -5.29 -17.39 10.19
N MET A 179 -5.41 -16.55 9.16
CA MET A 179 -4.90 -16.85 7.81
C MET A 179 -3.37 -16.77 7.73
N ASN A 180 -2.71 -15.98 8.59
CA ASN A 180 -1.26 -15.79 8.59
C ASN A 180 -0.52 -16.88 9.37
N THR A 181 -0.61 -18.13 8.89
CA THR A 181 0.02 -19.30 9.53
C THR A 181 1.46 -19.56 9.07
N THR A 182 2.19 -20.43 9.78
CA THR A 182 3.53 -20.87 9.33
C THR A 182 3.47 -21.63 8.00
N ALA A 183 2.43 -22.45 7.79
CA ALA A 183 2.20 -23.14 6.53
C ALA A 183 2.01 -22.15 5.37
N GLN A 184 1.31 -21.05 5.64
CA GLN A 184 1.10 -19.96 4.68
C GLN A 184 2.42 -19.28 4.28
N LYS A 185 3.33 -19.08 5.23
CA LYS A 185 4.68 -18.54 4.95
C LYS A 185 5.53 -19.51 4.14
N ALA A 186 5.47 -20.80 4.46
CA ALA A 186 6.15 -21.83 3.68
C ALA A 186 5.65 -21.86 2.24
N PHE A 187 4.32 -21.77 2.05
CA PHE A 187 3.72 -21.66 0.73
C PHE A 187 4.17 -20.39 -0.01
N GLN A 188 4.23 -19.23 0.64
CA GLN A 188 4.72 -18.01 -0.03
C GLN A 188 6.15 -18.18 -0.55
N ASN A 189 7.02 -18.86 0.20
CA ASN A 189 8.37 -19.17 -0.28
C ASN A 189 8.34 -20.12 -1.48
N GLU A 190 7.49 -21.15 -1.46
CA GLU A 190 7.31 -22.08 -2.58
C GLU A 190 6.77 -21.37 -3.82
N TYR A 191 5.79 -20.49 -3.66
CA TYR A 191 5.22 -19.64 -4.72
C TYR A 191 6.29 -18.75 -5.35
N LEU A 192 7.07 -18.03 -4.54
CA LEU A 192 8.13 -17.15 -5.03
C LEU A 192 9.23 -17.95 -5.72
N GLY A 193 9.60 -19.12 -5.18
CA GLY A 193 10.58 -20.01 -5.78
C GLY A 193 10.11 -20.59 -7.12
N ALA A 194 8.85 -21.04 -7.21
CA ALA A 194 8.25 -21.53 -8.46
C ALA A 194 8.15 -20.42 -9.51
N GLN A 195 7.83 -19.19 -9.10
CA GLN A 195 7.81 -18.02 -9.98
C GLN A 195 9.21 -17.68 -10.51
N GLU A 196 10.22 -17.68 -9.64
CA GLU A 196 11.62 -17.45 -10.03
C GLU A 196 12.12 -18.53 -11.00
N HIS A 197 11.86 -19.81 -10.68
CA HIS A 197 12.23 -20.93 -11.53
C HIS A 197 11.56 -20.83 -12.92
N MET A 198 10.25 -20.57 -12.97
CA MET A 198 9.53 -20.36 -14.24
C MET A 198 10.10 -19.18 -15.03
N SER A 199 10.43 -18.06 -14.36
CA SER A 199 11.04 -16.91 -15.00
C SER A 199 12.44 -17.23 -15.57
N SER A 200 13.23 -18.05 -14.88
CA SER A 200 14.55 -18.48 -15.34
C SER A 200 14.45 -19.37 -16.58
N GLU A 201 13.56 -20.37 -16.55
CA GLU A 201 13.34 -21.28 -17.68
C GLU A 201 12.75 -20.53 -18.90
N ALA A 202 11.93 -19.49 -18.67
CA ALA A 202 11.46 -18.61 -19.73
C ALA A 202 12.60 -17.87 -20.44
N VAL A 203 13.61 -17.39 -19.70
CA VAL A 203 14.78 -16.73 -20.29
C VAL A 203 15.61 -17.71 -21.12
N GLU A 204 15.82 -18.94 -20.63
CA GLU A 204 16.53 -19.98 -21.38
C GLU A 204 15.77 -20.40 -22.65
N TYR A 205 14.44 -20.50 -22.58
CA TYR A 205 13.60 -20.71 -23.75
C TYR A 205 13.77 -19.59 -24.79
N VAL A 206 13.77 -18.32 -24.36
CA VAL A 206 13.99 -17.16 -25.26
C VAL A 206 15.37 -17.21 -25.89
N ARG A 207 16.41 -17.60 -25.14
CA ARG A 207 17.78 -17.78 -25.69
C ARG A 207 17.84 -18.93 -26.70
N GLY A 208 17.11 -20.02 -26.46
CA GLY A 208 17.07 -21.22 -27.31
C GLY A 208 16.02 -21.18 -28.43
N ILE A 209 15.26 -20.10 -28.58
CA ILE A 209 14.09 -20.06 -29.47
C ILE A 209 14.44 -20.27 -30.95
N SER A 210 15.62 -19.84 -31.38
CA SER A 210 16.12 -20.05 -32.74
C SER A 210 16.27 -21.54 -33.04
N VAL A 211 16.82 -22.31 -32.10
CA VAL A 211 16.96 -23.77 -32.20
C VAL A 211 15.59 -24.43 -32.27
N VAL A 212 14.66 -24.05 -31.38
CA VAL A 212 13.30 -24.59 -31.36
C VAL A 212 12.60 -24.38 -32.70
N LYS A 213 12.72 -23.19 -33.29
CA LYS A 213 12.12 -22.86 -34.60
C LYS A 213 12.79 -23.61 -35.76
N VAL A 214 14.11 -23.75 -35.76
CA VAL A 214 14.86 -24.48 -36.80
C VAL A 214 14.45 -25.95 -36.84
N PHE A 215 14.27 -26.58 -35.68
CA PHE A 215 13.83 -27.98 -35.59
C PHE A 215 12.29 -28.15 -35.61
N GLN A 216 11.54 -27.08 -35.90
CA GLN A 216 10.06 -27.05 -35.90
C GLN A 216 9.42 -27.67 -34.65
N GLN A 217 10.10 -27.54 -33.50
CA GLN A 217 9.64 -28.04 -32.22
C GLN A 217 8.66 -27.05 -31.58
N THR A 218 7.75 -27.54 -30.75
CA THR A 218 6.78 -26.69 -30.04
C THR A 218 7.26 -26.39 -28.61
N ILE A 219 6.56 -25.50 -27.89
CA ILE A 219 6.88 -25.22 -26.48
C ILE A 219 6.79 -26.48 -25.60
N PHE A 220 5.96 -27.45 -25.98
CA PHE A 220 5.86 -28.77 -25.32
C PHE A 220 7.16 -29.59 -25.45
N SER A 221 7.97 -29.33 -26.49
CA SER A 221 9.29 -29.94 -26.65
C SER A 221 10.31 -29.33 -25.70
N PHE A 222 10.10 -28.08 -25.24
CA PHE A 222 10.90 -27.45 -24.19
C PHE A 222 10.37 -27.82 -22.81
N LYS A 223 10.44 -29.12 -22.52
CA LYS A 223 9.77 -29.78 -21.39
C LYS A 223 10.02 -29.08 -20.04
N ARG A 224 11.23 -28.59 -19.78
CA ARG A 224 11.56 -27.89 -18.54
C ARG A 224 10.73 -26.62 -18.32
N PHE A 225 10.56 -25.81 -19.37
CA PHE A 225 9.74 -24.60 -19.28
C PHE A 225 8.26 -24.95 -19.14
N TYR A 226 7.76 -25.89 -19.95
CA TYR A 226 6.39 -26.38 -19.84
C TYR A 226 6.07 -26.94 -18.44
N ASP A 227 6.91 -27.83 -17.92
CA ASP A 227 6.75 -28.42 -16.59
C ASP A 227 6.77 -27.34 -15.49
N SER A 228 7.60 -26.30 -15.63
CA SER A 228 7.63 -25.18 -14.69
C SER A 228 6.33 -24.37 -14.67
N ILE A 229 5.69 -24.19 -15.84
CA ILE A 229 4.38 -23.53 -15.95
C ILE A 229 3.30 -24.37 -15.28
N ILE A 230 3.30 -25.69 -15.52
CA ILE A 230 2.33 -26.61 -14.93
C ILE A 230 2.48 -26.66 -13.40
N ALA A 231 3.70 -26.77 -12.89
CA ALA A 231 3.97 -26.76 -11.46
C ALA A 231 3.52 -25.44 -10.80
N TYR A 232 3.82 -24.30 -11.42
CA TYR A 232 3.36 -23.00 -10.94
C TYR A 232 1.81 -22.89 -10.95
N ARG A 233 1.16 -23.31 -12.04
CA ARG A 233 -0.31 -23.34 -12.16
C ARG A 233 -0.94 -24.17 -11.04
N ASP A 234 -0.45 -25.38 -10.81
CA ASP A 234 -1.04 -26.31 -9.85
C ASP A 234 -0.88 -25.79 -8.42
N LEU A 235 0.29 -25.22 -8.12
CA LEU A 235 0.59 -24.54 -6.86
C LEU A 235 -0.37 -23.37 -6.61
N VAL A 236 -0.53 -22.47 -7.59
CA VAL A 236 -1.40 -21.30 -7.48
C VAL A 236 -2.88 -21.69 -7.38
N THR A 237 -3.30 -22.71 -8.13
CA THR A 237 -4.70 -23.19 -8.12
C THR A 237 -5.08 -23.78 -6.77
N LYS A 238 -4.25 -24.69 -6.24
CA LYS A 238 -4.45 -25.29 -4.91
C LYS A 238 -4.60 -24.22 -3.83
N TYR A 239 -3.77 -23.19 -3.92
CA TYR A 239 -3.76 -22.10 -2.98
C TYR A 239 -4.98 -21.18 -3.08
N THR A 240 -5.35 -20.80 -4.29
CA THR A 240 -6.53 -19.98 -4.55
C THR A 240 -7.79 -20.63 -4.00
N LEU A 241 -7.93 -21.94 -4.21
CA LEU A 241 -9.04 -22.73 -3.65
C LEU A 241 -8.98 -22.80 -2.11
N GLY A 242 -7.79 -22.93 -1.52
CA GLY A 242 -7.61 -22.90 -0.07
C GLY A 242 -7.98 -21.55 0.56
N TRP A 243 -7.70 -20.44 -0.14
CA TRP A 243 -7.98 -19.09 0.32
C TRP A 243 -9.41 -18.63 0.11
N GLN A 244 -10.16 -19.28 -0.79
CA GLN A 244 -11.53 -18.90 -1.13
C GLN A 244 -12.43 -18.78 0.11
N LYS A 245 -12.49 -19.82 0.96
CA LYS A 245 -13.36 -19.84 2.15
C LYS A 245 -12.98 -18.77 3.20
N PRO A 246 -11.73 -18.72 3.69
CA PRO A 246 -11.37 -17.74 4.71
C PRO A 246 -11.44 -16.30 4.18
N MET A 247 -11.11 -16.06 2.90
CA MET A 247 -11.24 -14.74 2.30
C MET A 247 -12.70 -14.30 2.16
N SER A 248 -13.61 -15.21 1.78
CA SER A 248 -15.04 -14.91 1.77
C SER A 248 -15.56 -14.58 3.17
N LEU A 249 -15.16 -15.34 4.20
CA LEU A 249 -15.54 -15.05 5.59
C LEU A 249 -15.00 -13.70 6.07
N TYR A 250 -13.75 -13.38 5.74
CA TYR A 250 -13.18 -12.07 6.03
C TYR A 250 -13.95 -10.95 5.33
N THR A 251 -14.28 -11.14 4.05
CA THR A 251 -15.00 -10.14 3.24
C THR A 251 -16.41 -9.90 3.78
N VAL A 252 -17.10 -10.96 4.21
CA VAL A 252 -18.40 -10.83 4.90
C VAL A 252 -18.21 -10.05 6.20
N ALA A 253 -17.30 -10.50 7.07
CA ALA A 253 -17.08 -9.88 8.38
C ALA A 253 -16.73 -8.39 8.29
N ILE A 254 -15.87 -7.98 7.35
CA ILE A 254 -15.47 -6.58 7.22
C ILE A 254 -16.55 -5.69 6.61
N ASN A 255 -17.39 -6.22 5.72
CA ASN A 255 -18.48 -5.46 5.08
C ASN A 255 -19.78 -5.47 5.89
N SER A 256 -19.93 -6.37 6.86
CA SER A 256 -21.05 -6.35 7.82
C SER A 256 -21.08 -5.10 8.73
N PHE A 257 -20.13 -4.18 8.57
CA PHE A 257 -20.08 -2.90 9.29
C PHE A 257 -21.04 -1.84 8.69
N ALA A 258 -21.59 -2.07 7.49
CA ALA A 258 -22.50 -1.15 6.83
C ALA A 258 -23.87 -1.80 6.62
N PHE A 259 -24.83 -1.39 7.47
CA PHE A 259 -26.21 -1.85 7.63
C PHE A 259 -26.42 -3.06 8.54
#